data_AF-A0A385SFQ4-F1
#
_entry.id   AF-A0A385SFQ4-F1
#
_cell.length_a   1.000
_cell.length_b   1.000
_cell.length_c   1.000
_cell.angle_alpha   90.00
_cell.angle_beta   90.00
_cell.angle_gamma   90.00
#
_symmetry.space_group_name_H-M   'P 1'
#
loop_
_entity.id
_entity.type
_entity.pdbx_description
1 polymer ?
#
loop_
_entity_poly.entity_id
_entity_poly.type
_entity_poly.pdbx_seq_one_letter_code
_entity_poly.pdbx_strand_id
1 'polypeptide(L)'
;MSGQKTIDLLSALQEVRTLLTTIELMEMKHHAQSGDPADAFHKMITLSYDVLKLKLFIDKKLPKQEGHSPALYLQVTFEISGNKLEHTGLYCEKRDREPEIIQFIQHTKPPGGFLWGTEKRDVFYTDRVMQYLALADTIALQAQHCSAGDDYRPGYYSEIVLEDERIHLKQINHWNARSIDHRDDYFMRNLEFDIPLQPVATQSSQLYDTLGDMQIYFSDRSSDNNKSCGHKIQEQIQNAKMKFAESSS
;
A
#
# COMPACT_ATOMS: atom_id res chain seq x y z
N MET A 1 16.27 15.79 3.68
CA MET A 1 15.20 15.24 4.55
C MET A 1 14.70 13.95 3.90
N SER A 2 15.38 12.84 4.14
CA SER A 2 15.00 11.50 3.67
C SER A 2 14.09 10.86 4.73
N GLY A 3 13.01 10.21 4.32
CA GLY A 3 12.08 9.51 5.23
C GLY A 3 10.72 10.17 5.46
N GLN A 4 10.53 11.43 5.04
CA GLN A 4 9.29 12.16 5.27
C GLN A 4 8.24 11.93 4.18
N LYS A 5 8.64 11.47 2.99
CA LYS A 5 7.75 11.40 1.81
C LYS A 5 6.63 10.38 1.99
N THR A 6 6.95 9.16 2.42
CA THR A 6 5.89 8.15 2.64
C THR A 6 5.01 8.55 3.79
N ILE A 7 5.58 9.08 4.87
CA ILE A 7 4.82 9.59 6.01
C ILE A 7 3.81 10.66 5.56
N ASP A 8 4.25 11.66 4.79
CA ASP A 8 3.39 12.73 4.28
C ASP A 8 2.28 12.19 3.36
N LEU A 9 2.61 11.18 2.55
CA LEU A 9 1.67 10.51 1.66
C LEU A 9 0.61 9.74 2.45
N LEU A 10 1.01 9.04 3.51
CA LEU A 10 0.10 8.31 4.39
C LEU A 10 -0.79 9.27 5.20
N SER A 11 -0.28 10.44 5.61
CA SER A 11 -1.10 11.50 6.22
C SER A 11 -2.21 11.98 5.29
N ALA A 12 -1.92 12.12 3.99
CA ALA A 12 -2.93 12.52 3.00
C ALA A 12 -4.08 11.50 2.87
N LEU A 13 -3.83 10.22 3.21
CA LEU A 13 -4.83 9.16 3.16
C LEU A 13 -5.80 9.14 4.34
N GLN A 14 -5.66 10.03 5.33
CA GLN A 14 -6.49 10.00 6.52
C GLN A 14 -7.99 10.24 6.24
N GLU A 15 -8.32 11.23 5.40
CA GLU A 15 -9.73 11.54 5.07
C GLU A 15 -10.42 10.36 4.40
N VAL A 16 -9.73 9.72 3.45
CA VAL A 16 -10.27 8.56 2.72
C VAL A 16 -10.32 7.30 3.59
N ARG A 17 -9.44 7.17 4.60
CA ARG A 17 -9.54 6.11 5.62
C ARG A 17 -10.78 6.28 6.49
N THR A 18 -11.08 7.50 6.91
CA THR A 18 -12.32 7.82 7.64
C THR A 18 -13.56 7.54 6.78
N LEU A 19 -13.51 7.90 5.50
CA LEU A 19 -14.58 7.58 4.54
C LEU A 19 -14.80 6.08 4.44
N LEU A 20 -13.73 5.30 4.21
CA LEU A 20 -13.80 3.83 4.11
C LEU A 20 -14.36 3.19 5.38
N THR A 21 -13.92 3.65 6.56
CA THR A 21 -14.43 3.16 7.85
C THR A 21 -15.92 3.45 8.02
N THR A 22 -16.40 4.61 7.55
CA THR A 22 -17.84 4.92 7.64
C THR A 22 -18.66 4.06 6.67
N ILE A 23 -18.16 3.84 5.45
CA ILE A 23 -18.81 2.95 4.47
C ILE A 23 -18.89 1.51 5.03
N GLU A 24 -17.81 1.02 5.64
CA GLU A 24 -17.81 -0.28 6.33
C GLU A 24 -18.93 -0.36 7.38
N LEU A 25 -19.04 0.63 8.27
CA LEU A 25 -20.08 0.66 9.30
C LEU A 25 -21.50 0.70 8.72
N MET A 26 -21.70 1.43 7.62
CA MET A 26 -22.98 1.44 6.90
C MET A 26 -23.33 0.05 6.37
N GLU A 27 -22.37 -0.63 5.76
CA GLU A 27 -22.58 -1.96 5.18
C GLU A 27 -22.74 -3.03 6.27
N MET A 28 -21.97 -2.98 7.36
CA MET A 28 -22.19 -3.85 8.53
C MET A 28 -23.61 -3.73 9.07
N LYS A 29 -24.12 -2.50 9.22
CA LYS A 29 -25.49 -2.26 9.68
C LYS A 29 -26.53 -2.83 8.70
N HIS A 30 -26.31 -2.66 7.40
CA HIS A 30 -27.21 -3.18 6.37
C HIS A 30 -27.26 -4.72 6.35
N HIS A 31 -26.11 -5.39 6.43
CA HIS A 31 -26.03 -6.85 6.49
C HIS A 31 -26.70 -7.41 7.75
N ALA A 32 -26.45 -6.79 8.91
CA ALA A 32 -27.11 -7.16 10.17
C ALA A 32 -28.66 -7.06 10.09
N GLN A 33 -29.18 -6.06 9.37
CA GLN A 33 -30.63 -5.90 9.15
C GLN A 33 -31.20 -6.90 8.15
N SER A 34 -30.40 -7.35 7.19
CA SER A 34 -30.80 -8.28 6.12
C SER A 34 -30.83 -9.74 6.59
N GLY A 35 -30.33 -10.04 7.80
CA GLY A 35 -30.24 -11.40 8.33
C GLY A 35 -29.08 -12.21 7.74
N ASP A 36 -28.23 -11.60 6.92
CA ASP A 36 -26.97 -12.15 6.44
C ASP A 36 -25.90 -11.94 7.53
N PRO A 37 -25.40 -12.99 8.21
CA PRO A 37 -24.30 -12.82 9.14
C PRO A 37 -23.01 -12.62 8.34
N ALA A 38 -22.70 -11.37 8.01
CA ALA A 38 -21.37 -11.00 7.55
C ALA A 38 -20.40 -11.21 8.72
N ASP A 39 -19.45 -12.14 8.58
CA ASP A 39 -18.57 -12.52 9.68
C ASP A 39 -17.40 -11.55 9.89
N ALA A 40 -16.96 -10.85 8.85
CA ALA A 40 -16.04 -9.72 8.95
C ALA A 40 -15.97 -8.97 7.62
N PHE A 41 -15.83 -7.65 7.68
CA PHE A 41 -15.29 -6.88 6.57
C PHE A 41 -13.80 -6.64 6.80
N HIS A 42 -13.02 -6.66 5.72
CA HIS A 42 -11.60 -6.31 5.73
C HIS A 42 -11.38 -5.08 4.86
N LYS A 43 -10.68 -4.09 5.39
CA LYS A 43 -10.40 -2.84 4.68
C LYS A 43 -9.04 -2.90 4.01
N MET A 44 -9.00 -2.33 2.80
CA MET A 44 -7.75 -2.11 2.10
C MET A 44 -7.79 -0.78 1.36
N ILE A 45 -6.72 0.00 1.47
CA ILE A 45 -6.50 1.20 0.67
C ILE A 45 -5.32 0.90 -0.25
N THR A 46 -5.52 1.02 -1.56
CA THR A 46 -4.45 0.88 -2.55
C THR A 46 -4.22 2.21 -3.23
N LEU A 47 -2.99 2.71 -3.19
CA LEU A 47 -2.54 3.88 -3.94
C LEU A 47 -1.53 3.42 -5.00
N SER A 48 -1.89 3.57 -6.27
CA SER A 48 -1.03 3.21 -7.41
C SER A 48 -0.95 4.41 -8.35
N TYR A 49 0.21 5.07 -8.39
CA TYR A 49 0.41 6.33 -9.11
C TYR A 49 -0.65 7.38 -8.71
N ASP A 50 -1.45 7.84 -9.68
CA ASP A 50 -2.50 8.85 -9.50
C ASP A 50 -3.87 8.25 -9.19
N VAL A 51 -3.95 6.93 -8.92
CA VAL A 51 -5.20 6.23 -8.65
C VAL A 51 -5.21 5.70 -7.22
N LEU A 52 -6.25 6.08 -6.48
CA LEU A 52 -6.53 5.62 -5.13
C LEU A 52 -7.78 4.74 -5.13
N LYS A 53 -7.70 3.56 -4.53
CA LYS A 53 -8.80 2.60 -4.40
C LYS A 53 -9.05 2.30 -2.92
N LEU A 54 -10.29 2.49 -2.48
CA LEU A 54 -10.77 2.07 -1.16
C LEU A 54 -11.58 0.79 -1.37
N LYS A 55 -11.13 -0.30 -0.76
CA LYS A 55 -11.71 -1.63 -0.95
C LYS A 55 -12.24 -2.16 0.37
N LEU A 56 -13.41 -2.78 0.32
CA LEU A 56 -13.95 -3.63 1.35
C LEU A 56 -14.04 -5.05 0.81
N PHE A 57 -13.46 -5.99 1.54
CA PHE A 57 -13.63 -7.41 1.30
C PHE A 57 -14.55 -8.01 2.35
N ILE A 58 -15.29 -9.05 1.97
CA ILE A 58 -16.18 -9.77 2.87
C ILE A 58 -15.77 -11.24 2.95
N ASP A 59 -15.70 -11.75 4.18
CA ASP A 59 -15.57 -13.18 4.41
C ASP A 59 -16.92 -13.86 4.18
N LYS A 60 -17.08 -14.45 2.99
CA LYS A 60 -18.25 -15.28 2.73
C LYS A 60 -18.10 -16.58 3.51
N LYS A 61 -19.04 -16.87 4.40
CA LYS A 61 -19.22 -18.20 5.01
C LYS A 61 -19.43 -19.25 3.93
N LEU A 62 -18.36 -19.76 3.35
CA LEU A 62 -18.33 -21.09 2.77
C LEU A 62 -17.74 -22.02 3.83
N PRO A 63 -18.21 -23.28 3.93
CA PRO A 63 -17.80 -24.18 4.98
C PRO A 63 -16.30 -24.45 4.89
N LYS A 64 -15.53 -23.84 5.80
CA LYS A 64 -14.16 -24.17 6.24
C LYS A 64 -13.33 -24.97 5.23
N GLN A 65 -13.10 -24.41 4.04
CA GLN A 65 -11.97 -24.86 3.22
C GLN A 65 -10.80 -23.93 3.54
N GLU A 66 -9.72 -24.51 4.04
CA GLU A 66 -8.45 -23.81 4.23
C GLU A 66 -8.05 -23.16 2.90
N GLY A 67 -7.76 -21.85 2.93
CA GLY A 67 -7.35 -21.09 1.74
C GLY A 67 -8.43 -20.20 1.11
N HIS A 68 -9.61 -20.03 1.72
CA HIS A 68 -10.55 -19.01 1.25
C HIS A 68 -9.99 -17.60 1.45
N SER A 69 -9.73 -16.89 0.35
CA SER A 69 -9.43 -15.46 0.38
C SER A 69 -10.73 -14.64 0.49
N PRO A 70 -10.74 -13.54 1.26
CA PRO A 70 -11.86 -12.60 1.30
C PRO A 70 -12.27 -12.15 -0.11
N ALA A 71 -13.57 -12.08 -0.39
CA ALA A 71 -14.07 -11.66 -1.70
C ALA A 71 -14.25 -10.14 -1.75
N LEU A 72 -13.90 -9.48 -2.87
CA LEU A 72 -14.11 -8.04 -3.02
C LEU A 72 -15.62 -7.74 -3.02
N TYR A 73 -16.07 -6.99 -2.01
CA TYR A 73 -17.46 -6.60 -1.84
C TYR A 73 -17.74 -5.21 -2.42
N LEU A 74 -16.86 -4.25 -2.14
CA LEU A 74 -17.02 -2.85 -2.54
C LEU A 74 -15.67 -2.25 -2.90
N GLN A 75 -15.63 -1.43 -3.95
CA GLN A 75 -14.46 -0.63 -4.32
C GLN A 75 -14.88 0.77 -4.73
N VAL A 76 -14.37 1.78 -4.03
CA VAL A 76 -14.45 3.20 -4.42
C VAL A 76 -13.13 3.59 -5.07
N THR A 77 -13.18 4.23 -6.24
CA THR A 77 -12.00 4.67 -6.99
C THR A 77 -11.96 6.19 -7.05
N PHE A 78 -10.79 6.74 -6.75
CA PHE A 78 -10.48 8.15 -6.86
C PHE A 78 -9.27 8.34 -7.79
N GLU A 79 -9.31 9.41 -8.58
CA GLU A 79 -8.15 9.91 -9.32
C GLU A 79 -7.60 11.16 -8.64
N ILE A 80 -6.27 11.25 -8.55
CA ILE A 80 -5.55 12.40 -8.03
C ILE A 80 -5.37 13.39 -9.17
N SER A 81 -6.02 14.55 -9.04
CA SER A 81 -5.93 15.65 -10.01
C SER A 81 -5.44 16.90 -9.29
N GLY A 82 -4.13 17.15 -9.38
CA GLY A 82 -3.48 18.24 -8.67
C GLY A 82 -3.57 18.06 -7.15
N ASN A 83 -4.30 18.94 -6.48
CA ASN A 83 -4.52 18.89 -5.03
C ASN A 83 -5.90 18.35 -4.62
N LYS A 84 -6.55 17.58 -5.50
CA LYS A 84 -7.89 17.04 -5.27
C LYS A 84 -7.95 15.54 -5.56
N LEU A 85 -8.83 14.87 -4.83
CA LEU A 85 -9.29 13.52 -5.12
C LEU A 85 -10.66 13.59 -5.77
N GLU A 86 -10.74 13.11 -7.01
CA GLU A 86 -11.97 13.06 -7.80
C GLU A 86 -12.51 11.63 -7.79
N HIS A 87 -13.75 11.44 -7.35
CA HIS A 87 -14.40 10.14 -7.38
C HIS A 87 -14.72 9.75 -8.84
N THR A 88 -14.12 8.68 -9.34
CA THR A 88 -14.22 8.26 -10.75
C THR A 88 -14.92 6.93 -10.96
N GLY A 89 -15.09 6.12 -9.91
CA GLY A 89 -15.78 4.85 -10.05
C GLY A 89 -16.19 4.21 -8.74
N LEU A 90 -17.29 3.46 -8.79
CA LEU A 90 -17.77 2.61 -7.72
C LEU A 90 -18.06 1.22 -8.28
N TYR A 91 -17.65 0.21 -7.55
CA TYR A 91 -18.11 -1.16 -7.70
C TYR A 91 -18.72 -1.60 -6.38
N CYS A 92 -19.90 -2.20 -6.42
CA CYS A 92 -20.49 -2.90 -5.28
C CYS A 92 -21.08 -4.24 -5.73
N GLU A 93 -20.84 -5.30 -4.97
CA GLU A 93 -21.43 -6.61 -5.23
C GLU A 93 -22.96 -6.53 -5.20
N LYS A 94 -23.53 -5.80 -4.24
CA LYS A 94 -24.96 -5.48 -4.14
C LYS A 94 -25.24 -4.15 -4.88
N ARG A 95 -25.52 -4.23 -6.19
CA ARG A 95 -25.69 -3.03 -7.06
C ARG A 95 -26.76 -2.04 -6.61
N ASP A 96 -27.79 -2.52 -5.91
CA ASP A 96 -28.84 -1.69 -5.32
C ASP A 96 -28.33 -0.76 -4.22
N ARG A 97 -27.17 -1.05 -3.62
CA ARG A 97 -26.49 -0.19 -2.63
C ARG A 97 -25.72 0.96 -3.27
N GLU A 98 -25.34 0.87 -4.54
CA GLU A 98 -24.49 1.86 -5.21
C GLU A 98 -25.03 3.30 -5.10
N PRO A 99 -26.34 3.57 -5.31
CA PRO A 99 -26.87 4.93 -5.18
C PRO A 99 -26.71 5.52 -3.77
N GLU A 100 -26.88 4.72 -2.71
CA GLU A 100 -26.74 5.16 -1.32
C GLU A 100 -25.28 5.51 -1.00
N ILE A 101 -24.35 4.67 -1.45
CA ILE A 101 -22.90 4.90 -1.27
C ILE A 101 -22.45 6.13 -2.05
N ILE A 102 -22.90 6.30 -3.30
CA ILE A 102 -22.60 7.49 -4.12
C ILE A 102 -23.12 8.76 -3.44
N GLN A 103 -24.38 8.75 -2.98
CA GLN A 103 -24.95 9.87 -2.26
C GLN A 103 -24.13 10.16 -1.00
N PHE A 104 -23.77 9.15 -0.22
CA PHE A 104 -22.96 9.35 0.98
C PHE A 104 -21.61 10.00 0.69
N ILE A 105 -20.88 9.53 -0.34
CA ILE A 105 -19.60 10.12 -0.76
C ILE A 105 -19.79 11.58 -1.17
N GLN A 106 -20.86 11.90 -1.92
CA GLN A 106 -21.16 13.27 -2.35
C GLN A 106 -21.51 14.21 -1.18
N HIS A 107 -22.25 13.74 -0.18
CA HIS A 107 -22.63 14.54 1.01
C HIS A 107 -21.47 14.71 2.00
N THR A 108 -20.58 13.72 2.11
CA THR A 108 -19.41 13.75 3.00
C THR A 108 -18.27 14.59 2.40
N LYS A 109 -18.30 14.84 1.10
CA LYS A 109 -17.33 15.66 0.39
C LYS A 109 -17.33 17.10 0.95
N PRO A 110 -16.19 17.62 1.42
CA PRO A 110 -16.07 19.03 1.82
C PRO A 110 -16.44 19.97 0.66
N PRO A 111 -16.80 21.25 0.93
CA PRO A 111 -17.08 22.24 -0.12
C PRO A 111 -15.96 22.40 -1.17
N GLY A 112 -14.71 22.12 -0.80
CA GLY A 112 -13.54 22.13 -1.70
C GLY A 112 -13.20 20.80 -2.38
N GLY A 113 -13.94 19.73 -2.08
CA GLY A 113 -13.59 18.35 -2.42
C GLY A 113 -12.72 17.66 -1.39
N PHE A 114 -12.50 16.36 -1.58
CA PHE A 114 -11.45 15.64 -0.85
C PHE A 114 -10.11 16.22 -1.31
N LEU A 115 -9.34 16.76 -0.37
CA LEU A 115 -8.09 17.41 -0.70
C LEU A 115 -6.97 16.37 -0.75
N TRP A 116 -6.20 16.41 -1.83
CA TRP A 116 -4.93 15.73 -1.94
C TRP A 116 -3.82 16.71 -1.58
N GLY A 117 -3.26 16.61 -0.39
CA GLY A 117 -2.26 17.56 0.06
C GLY A 117 -1.70 17.25 1.44
N THR A 118 -0.39 17.43 1.56
CA THR A 118 0.45 17.11 2.72
C THR A 118 0.43 18.20 3.78
N GLU A 119 -0.69 18.91 3.97
CA GLU A 119 -0.82 19.75 5.16
C GLU A 119 -0.75 18.80 6.36
N LYS A 120 0.32 18.91 7.15
CA LYS A 120 0.69 17.95 8.19
C LYS A 120 -0.53 17.55 9.01
N ARG A 121 -1.02 16.34 8.78
CA ARG A 121 -2.01 15.69 9.64
C ARG A 121 -1.28 14.76 10.59
N ASP A 122 -1.76 14.70 11.82
CA ASP A 122 -1.21 13.82 12.85
C ASP A 122 -1.17 12.38 12.33
N VAL A 123 0.01 11.78 12.39
CA VAL A 123 0.25 10.41 11.95
C VAL A 123 0.08 9.50 13.16
N PHE A 124 -0.92 8.62 13.11
CA PHE A 124 -1.28 7.72 14.23
C PHE A 124 -0.42 6.44 14.28
N TYR A 125 0.76 6.44 13.69
CA TYR A 125 1.65 5.29 13.71
C TYR A 125 2.61 5.37 14.89
N THR A 126 2.98 4.20 15.43
CA THR A 126 3.98 4.10 16.49
C THR A 126 5.34 4.58 15.98
N ASP A 127 6.21 5.05 16.88
CA ASP A 127 7.58 5.46 16.54
C ASP A 127 8.34 4.38 15.75
N ARG A 128 8.08 3.11 16.07
CA ARG A 128 8.67 1.96 15.37
C ARG A 128 8.23 1.90 13.90
N VAL A 129 6.93 2.02 13.63
CA VAL A 129 6.41 2.05 12.25
C VAL A 129 6.98 3.26 11.51
N MET A 130 7.07 4.42 12.17
CA MET A 130 7.65 5.63 11.59
C MET A 130 9.13 5.45 11.23
N GLN A 131 9.91 4.75 12.07
CA GLN A 131 11.29 4.39 11.76
C GLN A 131 11.39 3.44 10.57
N TYR A 132 10.50 2.44 10.47
CA TYR A 132 10.45 1.54 9.32
C TYR A 132 10.12 2.26 8.03
N LEU A 133 9.14 3.17 8.05
CA LEU A 133 8.80 4.00 6.88
C LEU A 133 9.98 4.88 6.46
N ALA A 134 10.67 5.51 7.41
CA ALA A 134 11.85 6.33 7.12
C ALA A 134 13.03 5.51 6.55
N LEU A 135 13.17 4.27 6.98
CA LEU A 135 14.18 3.34 6.49
C LEU A 135 13.86 2.83 5.08
N ALA A 136 12.62 2.40 4.84
CA ALA A 136 12.13 2.00 3.53
C ALA A 136 12.37 3.12 2.50
N ASP A 137 12.02 4.35 2.87
CA ASP A 137 12.29 5.56 2.11
C ASP A 137 13.78 5.75 1.77
N THR A 138 14.67 5.54 2.75
CA THR A 138 16.11 5.68 2.54
C THR A 138 16.67 4.64 1.57
N ILE A 139 16.18 3.40 1.66
CA ILE A 139 16.57 2.30 0.76
C ILE A 139 15.99 2.56 -0.65
N ALA A 140 14.71 2.91 -0.75
CA ALA A 140 14.03 3.21 -2.01
C ALA A 140 14.65 4.43 -2.75
N LEU A 141 15.20 5.42 -2.03
CA LEU A 141 15.91 6.56 -2.63
C LEU A 141 17.17 6.12 -3.41
N GLN A 142 17.87 5.08 -2.97
CA GLN A 142 19.03 4.58 -3.72
C GLN A 142 18.62 4.03 -5.09
N ALA A 143 17.39 3.56 -5.20
CA ALA A 143 16.79 3.10 -6.43
C ALA A 143 16.46 4.25 -7.41
N GLN A 144 16.37 5.50 -6.93
CA GLN A 144 16.03 6.71 -7.71
C GLN A 144 17.26 7.49 -8.24
N HIS A 145 18.39 7.43 -7.54
CA HIS A 145 19.55 8.32 -7.78
C HIS A 145 20.64 7.72 -8.70
N CYS A 146 20.30 6.78 -9.57
CA CYS A 146 21.24 6.29 -10.58
C CYS A 146 21.34 7.29 -11.75
N SER A 147 22.57 7.74 -12.02
CA SER A 147 22.92 8.81 -12.98
C SER A 147 23.80 8.32 -14.14
N ALA A 148 24.02 7.01 -14.27
CA ALA A 148 24.62 6.42 -15.45
C ALA A 148 23.53 6.00 -16.45
N GLY A 149 23.80 6.14 -17.75
CA GLY A 149 22.81 5.97 -18.84
C GLY A 149 21.95 4.71 -18.73
N ASP A 150 20.73 4.80 -19.27
CA ASP A 150 19.70 3.75 -19.31
C ASP A 150 19.17 3.22 -17.96
N ASP A 151 19.69 3.69 -16.80
CA ASP A 151 19.13 3.40 -15.48
C ASP A 151 17.82 4.16 -15.26
N TYR A 152 16.72 3.56 -15.71
CA TYR A 152 15.37 4.08 -15.60
C TYR A 152 14.90 4.21 -14.13
N ARG A 153 14.22 5.32 -13.84
CA ARG A 153 13.71 5.68 -12.50
C ARG A 153 12.25 5.23 -12.37
N PRO A 154 11.93 4.10 -11.71
CA PRO A 154 10.61 3.97 -11.14
C PRO A 154 10.38 5.16 -10.19
N GLY A 155 9.12 5.59 -10.07
CA GLY A 155 8.72 6.54 -9.02
C GLY A 155 9.11 6.05 -7.62
N TYR A 156 8.71 6.80 -6.59
CA TYR A 156 9.07 6.44 -5.21
C TYR A 156 8.56 5.05 -4.82
N TYR A 157 7.25 4.85 -4.94
CA TYR A 157 6.61 3.55 -4.93
C TYR A 157 5.67 3.49 -6.14
N SER A 158 5.61 2.33 -6.79
CA SER A 158 4.61 2.05 -7.84
C SER A 158 3.25 1.73 -7.24
N GLU A 159 3.23 1.18 -6.02
CA GLU A 159 2.03 0.85 -5.29
C GLU A 159 2.27 0.93 -3.77
N ILE A 160 1.28 1.44 -3.04
CA ILE A 160 1.21 1.40 -1.58
C ILE A 160 -0.12 0.76 -1.21
N VAL A 161 -0.08 -0.25 -0.35
CA VAL A 161 -1.25 -0.95 0.17
C VAL A 161 -1.29 -0.76 1.68
N LEU A 162 -2.41 -0.25 2.18
CA LEU A 162 -2.71 -0.17 3.60
C LEU A 162 -3.80 -1.17 3.93
N GLU A 163 -3.48 -2.09 4.82
CA GLU A 163 -4.40 -3.05 5.40
C GLU A 163 -4.54 -2.76 6.90
N ASP A 164 -5.46 -3.45 7.58
CA ASP A 164 -5.69 -3.22 9.01
C ASP A 164 -4.47 -3.57 9.87
N GLU A 165 -3.64 -4.52 9.44
CA GLU A 165 -2.51 -5.03 10.22
C GLU A 165 -1.13 -4.63 9.68
N ARG A 166 -1.04 -4.12 8.45
CA ARG A 166 0.25 -3.84 7.80
C ARG A 166 0.19 -2.75 6.72
N ILE A 167 1.36 -2.22 6.40
CA ILE A 167 1.63 -1.33 5.29
C ILE A 167 2.56 -2.07 4.33
N HIS A 168 2.17 -2.20 3.09
CA HIS A 168 2.98 -2.82 2.05
C HIS A 168 3.36 -1.79 0.98
N LEU A 169 4.67 -1.60 0.77
CA LEU A 169 5.22 -0.61 -0.14
C LEU A 169 5.93 -1.33 -1.29
N LYS A 170 5.54 -1.09 -2.54
CA LYS A 170 6.14 -1.72 -3.72
C LYS A 170 6.80 -0.71 -4.63
N GLN A 171 8.02 -1.02 -5.06
CA GLN A 171 8.73 -0.31 -6.11
C GLN A 171 9.16 -1.29 -7.20
N ILE A 172 8.30 -1.44 -8.21
CA ILE A 172 8.50 -2.36 -9.32
C ILE A 172 8.90 -1.60 -10.59
N ASN A 173 9.88 -2.13 -11.31
CA ASN A 173 10.31 -1.63 -12.61
C ASN A 173 9.93 -2.60 -13.74
N HIS A 174 9.01 -2.19 -14.61
CA HIS A 174 8.52 -2.96 -15.77
C HIS A 174 9.03 -2.43 -17.14
N TRP A 175 10.11 -1.66 -17.20
CA TRP A 175 10.52 -0.89 -18.40
C TRP A 175 10.67 -1.71 -19.72
N ASN A 176 10.95 -3.02 -19.65
CA ASN A 176 11.02 -3.88 -20.85
C ASN A 176 9.81 -4.81 -21.03
N ALA A 177 8.73 -4.56 -20.30
CA ALA A 177 7.54 -5.37 -20.46
C ALA A 177 6.82 -5.04 -21.77
N ARG A 178 6.85 -5.99 -22.72
CA ARG A 178 6.40 -5.78 -24.11
C ARG A 178 4.88 -5.87 -24.31
N SER A 179 4.16 -6.37 -23.31
CA SER A 179 2.69 -6.48 -23.28
C SER A 179 2.21 -6.43 -21.83
N ILE A 180 0.89 -6.32 -21.62
CA ILE A 180 0.27 -6.36 -20.28
C ILE A 180 0.55 -7.71 -19.61
N ASP A 181 0.35 -8.83 -20.31
CA ASP A 181 0.69 -10.17 -19.79
C ASP A 181 2.18 -10.29 -19.46
N HIS A 182 3.04 -9.61 -20.23
CA HIS A 182 4.47 -9.56 -19.96
C HIS A 182 4.83 -8.58 -18.84
N ARG A 183 3.93 -7.71 -18.35
CA ARG A 183 4.18 -6.86 -17.17
C ARG A 183 4.00 -7.64 -15.88
N ASP A 184 3.03 -8.54 -15.84
CA ASP A 184 2.75 -9.35 -14.65
C ASP A 184 3.92 -10.31 -14.33
N ASP A 185 4.59 -10.82 -15.37
CA ASP A 185 5.70 -11.79 -15.22
C ASP A 185 7.11 -11.20 -15.34
N TYR A 186 7.26 -10.02 -15.94
CA TYR A 186 8.57 -9.40 -16.17
C TYR A 186 8.73 -8.09 -15.40
N PHE A 187 9.65 -8.13 -14.44
CA PHE A 187 10.22 -6.95 -13.79
C PHE A 187 11.74 -7.03 -13.89
N MET A 188 12.38 -5.88 -14.11
CA MET A 188 13.83 -5.76 -14.01
C MET A 188 14.26 -5.69 -12.56
N ARG A 189 13.47 -5.03 -11.72
CA ARG A 189 13.73 -4.84 -10.31
C ARG A 189 12.42 -4.84 -9.55
N ASN A 190 12.39 -5.57 -8.44
CA ASN A 190 11.30 -5.56 -7.50
C ASN A 190 11.85 -5.34 -6.10
N LEU A 191 11.44 -4.26 -5.46
CA LEU A 191 11.72 -3.93 -4.07
C LEU A 191 10.38 -3.78 -3.35
N GLU A 192 10.16 -4.57 -2.32
CA GLU A 192 8.94 -4.52 -1.51
C GLU A 192 9.31 -4.45 -0.02
N PHE A 193 8.49 -3.70 0.73
CA PHE A 193 8.56 -3.62 2.18
C PHE A 193 7.21 -4.02 2.75
N ASP A 194 7.19 -4.99 3.66
CA ASP A 194 6.03 -5.32 4.50
C ASP A 194 6.32 -4.83 5.92
N ILE A 195 5.57 -3.80 6.34
CA ILE A 195 5.73 -3.12 7.62
C ILE A 195 4.50 -3.43 8.46
N PRO A 196 4.62 -4.26 9.51
CA PRO A 196 3.49 -4.59 10.37
C PRO A 196 3.15 -3.39 11.27
N LEU A 197 1.85 -3.13 11.46
CA LEU A 197 1.34 -2.05 12.31
C LEU A 197 1.36 -2.42 13.80
N GLN A 198 1.41 -3.72 14.10
CA GLN A 198 1.60 -4.28 15.44
C GLN A 198 2.85 -5.17 15.45
N PRO A 199 3.52 -5.33 16.59
CA PRO A 199 4.63 -6.27 16.69
C PRO A 199 4.17 -7.68 16.32
N VAL A 200 4.92 -8.35 15.44
CA VAL A 200 4.68 -9.73 15.04
C VAL A 200 5.86 -10.59 15.44
N ALA A 201 5.60 -11.83 15.85
CA ALA A 201 6.68 -12.77 16.09
C ALA A 201 7.50 -12.91 14.81
N THR A 202 8.81 -12.70 14.89
CA THR A 202 9.71 -12.70 13.74
C THR A 202 9.62 -14.04 13.02
N GLN A 203 8.90 -14.08 11.89
CA GLN A 203 8.87 -15.26 11.04
C GLN A 203 10.09 -15.20 10.11
N SER A 204 11.04 -16.10 10.31
CA SER A 204 12.19 -16.26 9.41
C SER A 204 11.74 -16.95 8.12
N SER A 205 11.29 -16.16 7.14
CA SER A 205 11.15 -16.66 5.78
C SER A 205 12.51 -16.59 5.07
N GLN A 206 12.93 -17.67 4.41
CA GLN A 206 14.17 -17.69 3.62
C GLN A 206 14.12 -16.77 2.39
N LEU A 207 12.92 -16.35 1.98
CA LEU A 207 12.70 -15.51 0.80
C LEU A 207 12.81 -14.01 1.09
N TYR A 208 12.78 -13.61 2.36
CA TYR A 208 12.71 -12.21 2.76
C TYR A 208 13.84 -11.87 3.72
N ASP A 209 14.42 -10.70 3.50
CA ASP A 209 15.34 -10.09 4.44
C ASP A 209 14.53 -9.43 5.57
N THR A 210 14.84 -9.74 6.83
CA THR A 210 14.12 -9.17 7.98
C THR A 210 14.92 -8.07 8.67
N LEU A 211 14.26 -6.96 9.03
CA LEU A 211 14.78 -5.86 9.84
C LEU A 211 13.87 -5.60 11.04
N GLY A 212 14.17 -6.27 12.16
CA GLY A 212 13.19 -6.42 13.24
C GLY A 212 11.97 -7.18 12.71
N ASP A 213 10.78 -6.55 12.73
CA ASP A 213 9.54 -7.18 12.26
C ASP A 213 9.20 -6.77 10.82
N MET A 214 9.92 -5.79 10.24
CA MET A 214 9.75 -5.42 8.84
C MET A 214 10.38 -6.48 7.94
N GLN A 215 9.64 -6.92 6.92
CA GLN A 215 10.15 -7.79 5.88
C GLN A 215 10.50 -6.98 4.64
N ILE A 216 11.61 -7.34 4.00
CA ILE A 216 12.09 -6.73 2.76
C ILE A 216 12.22 -7.83 1.73
N TYR A 217 11.58 -7.63 0.59
CA TYR A 217 11.84 -8.42 -0.61
C TYR A 217 12.64 -7.59 -1.58
N PHE A 218 13.73 -8.14 -2.08
CA PHE A 218 14.51 -7.49 -3.14
C PHE A 218 14.95 -8.49 -4.20
N SER A 219 14.63 -8.19 -5.45
CA SER A 219 15.06 -8.95 -6.62
C SER A 219 15.52 -8.00 -7.72
N ASP A 220 16.73 -8.23 -8.22
CA ASP A 220 17.27 -7.53 -9.39
C ASP A 220 17.61 -8.55 -10.49
N ARG A 221 16.82 -8.50 -11.57
CA ARG A 221 16.96 -9.32 -12.78
C ARG A 221 17.64 -8.56 -13.93
N SER A 222 18.16 -7.37 -13.66
CA SER A 222 18.91 -6.58 -14.64
C SER A 222 20.16 -7.33 -15.11
N SER A 223 20.62 -7.09 -16.34
CA SER A 223 21.91 -7.59 -16.81
C SER A 223 23.05 -7.09 -15.94
N ASP A 224 24.17 -7.82 -15.84
CA ASP A 224 25.30 -7.45 -14.96
C ASP A 224 25.82 -6.03 -15.18
N ASN A 225 25.77 -5.53 -16.43
CA ASN A 225 26.16 -4.16 -16.77
C ASN A 225 25.26 -3.07 -16.14
N ASN A 226 24.03 -3.42 -15.72
CA ASN A 226 23.01 -2.51 -15.18
C ASN A 226 22.63 -2.85 -13.73
N LYS A 227 23.36 -3.75 -13.05
CA LYS A 227 23.12 -4.12 -11.64
C LYS A 227 23.63 -3.10 -10.63
N SER A 228 24.23 -1.99 -11.08
CA SER A 228 24.86 -1.00 -10.19
C SER A 228 23.89 -0.45 -9.14
N CYS A 229 22.63 -0.22 -9.52
CA CYS A 229 21.58 0.20 -8.60
C CYS A 229 21.17 -0.90 -7.63
N GLY A 230 21.05 -2.14 -8.10
CA GLY A 230 20.69 -3.27 -7.24
C GLY A 230 21.74 -3.56 -6.18
N HIS A 231 23.03 -3.44 -6.52
CA HIS A 231 24.11 -3.56 -5.53
C HIS A 231 24.02 -2.49 -4.44
N LYS A 232 23.72 -1.23 -4.80
CA LYS A 232 23.54 -0.15 -3.82
C LYS A 232 22.35 -0.40 -2.88
N ILE A 233 21.24 -0.93 -3.42
CA ILE A 233 20.07 -1.29 -2.61
C ILE A 233 20.43 -2.43 -1.65
N GLN A 234 21.09 -3.49 -2.15
CA GLN A 234 21.57 -4.59 -1.32
C GLN A 234 22.51 -4.11 -0.22
N GLU A 235 23.47 -3.26 -0.55
CA GLU A 235 24.40 -2.67 0.42
C GLU A 235 23.66 -1.89 1.51
N GLN A 236 22.66 -1.07 1.15
CA GLN A 236 21.84 -0.38 2.15
C GLN A 236 21.02 -1.32 3.03
N ILE A 237 20.45 -2.39 2.45
CA ILE A 237 19.73 -3.41 3.22
C ILE A 237 20.68 -4.05 4.24
N GLN A 238 21.90 -4.45 3.83
CA GLN A 238 22.89 -5.03 4.74
C GLN A 238 23.37 -4.05 5.81
N ASN A 239 23.62 -2.79 5.44
CA ASN A 239 23.98 -1.74 6.38
C ASN A 239 22.87 -1.49 7.41
N ALA A 240 21.61 -1.52 6.98
CA ALA A 240 20.47 -1.39 7.86
C ALA A 240 20.36 -2.58 8.82
N LYS A 241 20.64 -3.81 8.35
CA LYS A 241 20.66 -5.02 9.18
C LYS A 241 21.70 -4.94 10.30
N MET A 242 22.92 -4.53 9.95
CA MET A 242 24.00 -4.39 10.93
C MET A 242 23.63 -3.38 12.02
N LYS A 243 23.13 -2.20 11.63
CA LYS A 243 22.68 -1.18 12.59
C LYS A 243 21.55 -1.65 13.50
N PHE A 244 20.59 -2.42 12.96
CA PHE A 244 19.49 -2.96 13.76
C PHE A 244 19.99 -3.98 14.79
N ALA A 245 20.93 -4.85 14.41
CA ALA A 245 21.54 -5.83 15.31
C ALA A 245 22.31 -5.14 16.46
N GLU A 246 23.06 -4.08 16.15
CA GLU A 246 23.79 -3.28 17.16
C GLU A 246 22.84 -2.59 18.15
N SER A 247 21.69 -2.09 17.69
CA SER A 247 20.69 -1.43 18.56
C SER A 247 19.86 -2.39 19.42
N SER A 248 19.90 -3.68 19.12
CA SER A 248 19.13 -4.72 19.82
C SER A 248 19.97 -5.57 20.78
N SER A 249 21.28 -5.28 20.88
CA SER A 249 22.28 -5.94 21.73
C SER A 249 22.54 -5.13 23.00
#